data_AF-A0A836RY74-F1
#
_entry.id   AF-A0A836RY74-F1
#
_cell.length_a   1.000
_cell.length_b   1.000
_cell.length_c   1.000
_cell.angle_alpha   90.00
_cell.angle_beta   90.00
_cell.angle_gamma   90.00
#
_symmetry.space_group_name_H-M   'P 1'
#
loop_
_entity.id
_entity.type
_entity.pdbx_description
1 polymer ?
#
loop_
_entity_poly.entity_id
_entity_poly.type
_entity_poly.pdbx_seq_one_letter_code
_entity_poly.pdbx_strand_id
1 'polypeptide(L)'
;MKIVFFDARVWRYLVSAISKVIEEGVFVVYPEEGLMFRAMDPSHVIMLDMRFPRDSFEEFDVEQRAELGVNLEDVAKILRRVSKEDRLEITAGENSISFAFVGKSYRKFTLPLLDITA
;
A
#
# COMPACT_ATOMS: atom_id res chain seq x y z
N MET A 1 4.85 -12.39 1.72
CA MET A 1 4.97 -11.40 2.82
C MET A 1 3.59 -10.98 3.32
N LYS A 2 3.49 -10.54 4.58
CA LYS A 2 2.27 -10.01 5.21
C LYS A 2 2.61 -8.84 6.12
N ILE A 3 1.89 -7.73 5.99
CA ILE A 3 1.97 -6.59 6.91
C ILE A 3 0.56 -6.16 7.34
N VAL A 4 0.38 -5.75 8.59
CA VAL A 4 -0.91 -5.30 9.13
C VAL A 4 -0.77 -3.93 9.78
N PHE A 5 -1.60 -2.99 9.36
CA PHE A 5 -1.64 -1.62 9.87
C PHE A 5 -2.94 -1.39 10.67
N PHE A 6 -2.82 -0.79 11.85
CA PHE A 6 -3.90 -0.70 12.84
C PHE A 6 -5.10 0.15 12.40
N ASP A 7 -4.90 1.15 11.51
CA ASP A 7 -5.99 2.01 11.03
C ASP A 7 -5.97 2.15 9.50
N ALA A 8 -6.85 1.41 8.82
CA ALA A 8 -6.97 1.43 7.38
C ALA A 8 -7.43 2.80 6.82
N ARG A 9 -8.04 3.66 7.65
CA ARG A 9 -8.51 4.98 7.18
C ARG A 9 -7.36 5.90 6.81
N VAL A 10 -6.22 5.78 7.51
CA VAL A 10 -5.00 6.54 7.20
C VAL A 10 -4.60 6.29 5.75
N TRP A 11 -4.53 5.01 5.35
CA TRP A 11 -4.24 4.59 3.99
C TRP A 11 -5.27 5.09 2.99
N ARG A 12 -6.57 5.03 3.32
CA ARG A 12 -7.63 5.58 2.46
C ARG A 12 -7.40 7.05 2.15
N TYR A 13 -7.15 7.89 3.16
CA TYR A 13 -6.93 9.32 2.95
C TYR A 13 -5.65 9.58 2.15
N LEU A 14 -4.57 8.86 2.51
CA LEU A 14 -3.27 8.97 1.89
C LEU A 14 -3.32 8.62 0.40
N VAL A 15 -3.70 7.39 0.06
CA VAL A 15 -3.73 6.91 -1.33
C VAL A 15 -4.74 7.69 -2.17
N SER A 16 -5.89 8.09 -1.60
CA SER A 16 -6.86 8.92 -2.34
C SER A 16 -6.35 10.33 -2.67
N ALA A 17 -5.40 10.85 -1.88
CA ALA A 17 -4.75 12.12 -2.19
C ALA A 17 -3.69 11.93 -3.27
N ILE A 18 -2.86 10.90 -3.14
CA ILE A 18 -1.76 10.60 -4.06
C ILE A 18 -2.29 10.25 -5.46
N SER A 19 -3.37 9.46 -5.54
CA SER A 19 -3.95 9.02 -6.81
C SER A 19 -4.49 10.16 -7.68
N LYS A 20 -4.52 11.40 -7.18
CA LYS A 20 -4.90 12.59 -7.96
C LYS A 20 -3.74 13.20 -8.74
N VAL A 21 -2.51 12.85 -8.38
CA VAL A 21 -1.28 13.44 -8.93
C VAL A 21 -0.34 12.39 -9.53
N ILE A 22 -0.40 11.16 -9.03
CA ILE A 22 0.43 10.03 -9.50
C ILE A 22 -0.52 8.88 -9.81
N GLU A 23 -0.42 8.34 -11.03
CA GLU A 23 -1.28 7.25 -11.51
C GLU A 23 -0.77 5.88 -11.04
N GLU A 24 0.53 5.66 -11.14
CA GLU A 24 1.19 4.40 -10.83
C GLU A 24 2.42 4.63 -9.94
N GLY A 25 2.77 3.63 -9.14
CA GLY A 25 3.99 3.68 -8.35
C GLY A 25 4.29 2.36 -7.66
N VAL A 26 5.45 2.33 -7.00
CA VAL A 26 5.97 1.12 -6.35
C VAL A 26 6.02 1.33 -4.85
N PHE A 27 5.28 0.51 -4.11
CA PHE A 27 5.52 0.36 -2.67
C PHE A 27 6.71 -0.58 -2.48
N VAL A 28 7.78 -0.08 -1.88
CA VAL A 28 8.97 -0.88 -1.57
C VAL A 28 8.96 -1.23 -0.10
N VAL A 29 8.96 -2.52 0.23
CA VAL A 29 8.95 -3.01 1.61
C VAL A 29 10.29 -3.63 1.91
N TYR A 30 10.97 -3.06 2.91
CA TYR A 30 12.25 -3.55 3.40
C TYR A 30 12.06 -4.25 4.77
N PRO A 31 12.72 -5.41 5.01
CA PRO A 31 12.58 -6.16 6.25
C PRO A 31 12.86 -5.35 7.53
N GLU A 32 13.85 -4.45 7.51
CA GLU A 32 14.27 -3.71 8.71
C GLU A 32 13.72 -2.28 8.76
N GLU A 33 13.60 -1.61 7.61
CA GLU A 33 13.19 -0.21 7.55
C GLU A 33 11.67 -0.01 7.49
N GLY A 34 10.91 -1.00 7.01
CA GLY A 34 9.47 -0.88 6.81
C GLY A 34 9.09 -0.58 5.35
N LEU A 35 7.99 0.16 5.15
CA LEU A 35 7.43 0.44 3.84
C LEU A 35 7.79 1.86 3.37
N MET A 36 8.20 1.96 2.11
CA MET A 36 8.52 3.21 1.44
C MET A 36 7.70 3.36 0.16
N PHE A 37 7.41 4.60 -0.20
CA PHE A 37 6.84 4.97 -1.49
C PHE A 37 7.44 6.29 -1.93
N ARG A 38 8.08 6.30 -3.10
CA ARG A 38 8.63 7.51 -3.70
C ARG A 38 8.23 7.58 -5.16
N ALA A 39 7.66 8.71 -5.57
CA ALA A 39 7.26 8.92 -6.95
C ALA A 39 7.25 10.41 -7.29
N MET A 40 7.53 10.72 -8.55
CA MET A 40 7.36 12.04 -9.14
C MET A 40 6.00 12.12 -9.82
N ASP A 41 5.38 13.29 -9.84
CA ASP A 41 4.24 13.53 -10.72
C ASP A 41 4.69 13.57 -12.20
N PRO A 42 3.78 13.42 -13.18
CA PRO A 42 4.14 13.41 -14.60
C PRO A 42 4.92 14.65 -15.07
N SER A 43 4.65 15.82 -14.48
CA SER A 43 5.36 17.07 -14.82
C SER A 43 6.73 17.21 -14.17
N HIS A 44 7.10 16.29 -13.26
CA HIS A 44 8.34 16.29 -12.49
C HIS A 44 8.53 17.56 -11.63
N VAL A 45 7.44 18.18 -11.19
CA VAL A 45 7.46 19.37 -10.34
C VAL A 45 7.31 19.00 -8.86
N ILE A 46 6.61 17.91 -8.57
CA ILE A 46 6.29 17.44 -7.22
C ILE A 46 6.90 16.06 -7.03
N MET A 47 7.63 15.91 -5.92
CA MET A 47 8.08 14.61 -5.42
C MET A 47 7.28 14.24 -4.18
N LEU A 48 6.71 13.04 -4.18
CA LEU A 48 6.18 12.43 -2.98
C LEU A 48 7.24 11.46 -2.41
N ASP A 49 7.54 11.59 -1.13
CA ASP A 49 8.40 10.66 -0.38
C ASP A 49 7.68 10.28 0.92
N MET A 50 7.24 9.03 1.00
CA MET A 50 6.52 8.48 2.15
C MET A 50 7.28 7.31 2.75
N ARG A 51 7.30 7.26 4.08
CA ARG A 51 7.97 6.22 4.84
C ARG A 51 7.13 5.83 6.04
N PHE A 52 6.86 4.54 6.17
CA PHE A 52 6.26 3.90 7.32
C PHE A 52 7.30 2.97 7.94
N PRO A 53 7.93 3.38 9.05
CA PRO A 53 8.85 2.51 9.79
C PRO A 53 8.21 1.18 10.15
N ARG A 54 9.00 0.11 10.26
CA ARG A 54 8.55 -1.24 10.68
C ARG A 54 7.63 -1.22 11.90
N ASP A 55 7.97 -0.42 12.91
CA ASP A 55 7.20 -0.31 14.16
C ASP A 55 5.82 0.36 14.00
N SER A 56 5.50 0.87 12.81
CA SER A 56 4.17 1.40 12.50
C SER A 56 3.13 0.30 12.22
N PHE A 57 3.58 -0.95 12.10
CA PHE A 57 2.74 -2.10 11.75
C PHE A 57 2.53 -3.00 12.99
N GLU A 58 1.30 -3.50 13.17
CA GLU A 58 0.97 -4.48 14.23
C GLU A 58 1.60 -5.84 13.94
N GLU A 59 1.60 -6.24 12.67
CA GLU A 59 2.26 -7.44 12.16
C GLU A 59 3.16 -7.04 11.00
N PHE A 60 4.39 -7.55 10.97
CA PHE A 60 5.35 -7.29 9.91
C PHE A 60 6.17 -8.55 9.62
N ASP A 61 5.66 -9.36 8.70
CA ASP A 61 6.25 -10.60 8.23
C ASP A 61 6.79 -10.42 6.81
N VAL A 62 8.05 -9.95 6.75
CA VAL A 62 8.77 -9.63 5.54
C VAL A 62 10.19 -10.17 5.67
N GLU A 63 10.49 -11.25 4.95
CA GLU A 63 11.82 -11.89 4.99
C GLU A 63 12.80 -11.27 3.99
N GLN A 64 12.28 -10.74 2.87
CA GLN A 64 13.07 -10.20 1.77
C GLN A 64 12.46 -8.89 1.28
N ARG A 65 13.28 -8.04 0.65
CA ARG A 65 12.82 -6.83 -0.02
C ARG A 65 11.75 -7.19 -1.06
N ALA A 66 10.63 -6.48 -1.02
CA ALA A 66 9.54 -6.63 -1.98
C ALA A 66 9.25 -5.29 -2.67
N GLU A 67 8.99 -5.34 -3.97
CA GLU A 67 8.57 -4.21 -4.79
C GLU A 67 7.18 -4.49 -5.33
N LEU A 68 6.25 -3.59 -5.03
CA LEU A 68 4.83 -3.78 -5.30
C LEU A 68 4.35 -2.66 -6.22
N GLY A 69 4.52 -2.87 -7.52
CA GLY A 69 3.99 -1.97 -8.54
C GLY A 69 2.47 -2.04 -8.60
N VAL A 70 1.81 -0.88 -8.50
CA VAL A 70 0.35 -0.78 -8.47
C VAL A 70 -0.17 0.45 -9.21
N ASN A 71 -1.39 0.34 -9.73
CA ASN A 71 -2.19 1.49 -10.11
C ASN A 71 -2.87 2.08 -8.86
N LEU A 72 -2.56 3.34 -8.56
CA LEU A 72 -3.01 4.00 -7.33
C LEU A 72 -4.49 4.35 -7.37
N GLU A 73 -5.09 4.56 -8.54
CA GLU A 73 -6.54 4.74 -8.63
C GLU A 73 -7.29 3.48 -8.23
N ASP A 74 -6.81 2.31 -8.64
CA ASP A 74 -7.42 1.04 -8.28
C ASP A 74 -7.28 0.72 -6.79
N VAL A 75 -6.10 0.98 -6.22
CA VAL A 75 -5.90 0.89 -4.77
C VAL A 75 -6.82 1.89 -4.05
N ALA A 76 -6.95 3.13 -4.52
CA ALA A 76 -7.88 4.10 -3.95
C ALA A 76 -9.34 3.62 -4.00
N LYS A 77 -9.78 3.03 -5.13
CA LYS A 77 -11.14 2.45 -5.25
C LYS A 77 -11.37 1.33 -4.24
N ILE A 78 -10.37 0.49 -3.97
CA ILE A 78 -10.44 -0.54 -2.93
C ILE A 78 -10.58 0.12 -1.55
N LEU A 79 -9.67 1.04 -1.21
CA LEU A 79 -9.61 1.70 0.10
C LEU A 79 -10.84 2.56 0.44
N ARG A 80 -11.64 3.00 -0.55
CA ARG A 80 -12.93 3.67 -0.32
C ARG A 80 -13.92 2.81 0.49
N ARG A 81 -13.77 1.48 0.50
CA ARG A 81 -14.65 0.54 1.21
C ARG A 81 -14.25 0.32 2.69
N VAL A 82 -13.23 1.03 3.18
CA VAL A 82 -12.78 0.99 4.58
C VAL A 82 -13.85 1.59 5.53
N SER A 83 -14.12 0.86 6.61
CA SER A 83 -14.94 1.21 7.77
C SER A 83 -14.10 1.76 8.93
N LYS A 84 -14.76 2.27 9.98
CA LYS A 84 -14.10 2.93 11.12
C LYS A 84 -13.13 2.05 11.91
N GLU A 85 -13.42 0.76 12.02
CA GLU A 85 -12.71 -0.19 12.89
C GLU A 85 -11.84 -1.18 12.09
N ASP A 86 -11.65 -0.92 10.79
CA ASP A 86 -10.88 -1.83 9.94
C ASP A 86 -9.38 -1.60 10.12
N ARG A 87 -8.67 -2.70 10.37
CA ARG A 87 -7.24 -2.80 10.14
C ARG A 87 -6.98 -3.11 8.67
N LEU A 88 -5.83 -2.67 8.15
CA LEU A 88 -5.42 -2.95 6.78
C LEU A 88 -4.37 -4.06 6.80
N GLU A 89 -4.70 -5.21 6.25
CA GLU A 89 -3.76 -6.29 5.95
C GLU A 89 -3.33 -6.18 4.48
N ILE A 90 -2.02 -6.14 4.22
CA ILE A 90 -1.45 -6.22 2.88
C ILE A 90 -0.64 -7.50 2.78
N THR A 91 -0.97 -8.32 1.79
CA THR A 91 -0.21 -9.54 1.46
C THR A 91 0.24 -9.49 0.03
N ALA A 92 1.46 -9.93 -0.26
CA ALA A 92 1.94 -10.11 -1.62
C ALA A 92 2.39 -11.55 -1.85
N GLY A 93 1.95 -12.11 -2.98
CA GLY A 93 2.47 -13.32 -3.60
C GLY A 93 3.37 -12.96 -4.79
N GLU A 94 3.69 -13.94 -5.64
CA GLU A 94 4.63 -13.73 -6.77
C GLU A 94 4.17 -12.63 -7.73
N ASN A 95 2.91 -12.67 -8.18
CA ASN A 95 2.40 -11.76 -9.22
C ASN A 95 1.16 -10.97 -8.78
N SER A 96 0.88 -10.92 -7.47
CA SER A 96 -0.33 -10.26 -6.98
C SER A 96 -0.15 -9.66 -5.59
N ILE A 97 -0.87 -8.56 -5.38
CA ILE A 97 -1.02 -7.90 -4.09
C ILE A 97 -2.48 -7.97 -3.66
N SER A 98 -2.70 -8.26 -2.38
CA SER A 98 -4.03 -8.21 -1.78
C SER A 98 -4.10 -7.19 -0.67
N PHE A 99 -5.24 -6.50 -0.61
CA PHE A 99 -5.63 -5.61 0.47
C PHE A 99 -6.85 -6.23 1.16
N ALA A 100 -6.72 -6.51 2.45
CA ALA A 100 -7.79 -7.04 3.27
C ALA A 100 -8.15 -6.07 4.40
N PHE A 101 -9.45 -5.86 4.59
CA PHE A 101 -9.98 -5.10 5.72
C PHE A 101 -10.38 -6.07 6.82
N VAL A 102 -9.70 -5.99 7.95
CA VAL A 102 -9.89 -6.87 9.10
C VAL A 102 -10.61 -6.11 10.20
N GLY A 103 -11.92 -6.31 10.27
CA GLY A 103 -12.81 -5.69 11.25
C GLY A 103 -14.00 -6.62 11.57
N LYS A 104 -15.23 -6.10 11.52
CA LYS A 104 -16.46 -6.90 11.73
C LYS A 104 -16.65 -8.01 10.70
N SER A 105 -16.09 -7.83 9.50
CA SER A 105 -16.03 -8.85 8.46
C SER A 105 -14.68 -8.79 7.77
N TYR A 106 -14.21 -9.93 7.27
CA TYR A 106 -13.00 -10.03 6.46
C TYR A 106 -13.35 -9.79 4.99
N ARG A 107 -12.79 -8.72 4.39
CA ARG A 107 -13.03 -8.36 2.99
C ARG A 107 -11.70 -8.20 2.28
N LYS A 108 -11.40 -9.10 1.35
CA LYS A 108 -10.13 -9.17 0.61
C LYS A 108 -10.33 -8.80 -0.86
N PHE A 109 -9.44 -7.96 -1.36
CA PHE A 109 -9.37 -7.55 -2.76
C PHE A 109 -7.97 -7.86 -3.27
N THR A 110 -7.85 -8.44 -4.46
CA THR A 110 -6.57 -8.81 -5.05
C THR A 110 -6.41 -8.10 -6.39
N LEU A 111 -5.24 -7.52 -6.60
CA LEU A 111 -4.82 -6.92 -7.86
C LEU A 111 -3.58 -7.65 -8.38
N PRO A 112 -3.41 -7.79 -9.71
CA PRO A 112 -2.13 -8.19 -10.28
C PRO A 112 -1.07 -7.11 -9.96
N LEU A 113 0.17 -7.53 -9.75
CA LEU A 113 1.29 -6.61 -9.66
C LEU A 113 1.63 -6.08 -11.05
N LEU A 114 1.97 -4.79 -11.12
CA LEU A 114 2.49 -4.15 -12.32
C LEU A 114 4.01 -4.24 -12.34
N ASP A 115 4.57 -4.46 -13.53
CA ASP A 115 6.01 -4.39 -13.76
C ASP A 115 6.40 -2.92 -13.99
N ILE A 116 6.70 -2.23 -12.89
CA ILE A 116 7.09 -0.82 -12.86
C ILE A 116 8.48 -0.74 -12.24
N THR A 117 9.41 -0.09 -12.93
CA THR A 117 10.75 0.13 -12.40
C THR A 117 10.72 1.25 -11.35
N ALA A 118 11.17 0.96 -10.12
CA ALA A 118 11.27 1.92 -9.01
C ALA A 118 12.53 2.79 -9.05
#